data_AF-R8BTW3-F1
#
_entry.id   AF-R8BTW3-F1
#
_cell.length_a   1.000
_cell.length_b   1.000
_cell.length_c   1.000
_cell.angle_alpha   90.00
_cell.angle_beta   90.00
_cell.angle_gamma   90.00
#
_symmetry.space_group_name_H-M   'P 1'
#
loop_
_entity.id
_entity.type
_entity.pdbx_description
1 polymer ?
#
loop_
_entity_poly.entity_id
_entity_poly.type
_entity_poly.pdbx_seq_one_letter_code
_entity_poly.pdbx_strand_id
1 'polypeptide(L)'
;MKRPLPKNHREKFDIISLSLVLNFVPDPKSRGDMLLRTLDFLHDPSGIKPTPWSTLFPSLFLVLPAPCVLNSRYMDEAKLKAMMASLDYEMIESKITQKLVYYLWKRRPHIPNARMDFAKKELRPGASRNNFAIVIKGAG
;
A
#
# COMPACT_ATOMS: atom_id res chain seq x y z
N MET A 1 10.11 -17.01 7.71
CA MET A 1 11.39 -16.27 7.64
C MET A 1 11.13 -14.82 7.26
N LYS A 2 11.72 -13.84 7.95
CA LYS A 2 11.67 -12.43 7.52
C LYS A 2 12.85 -12.18 6.58
N ARG A 3 12.61 -11.71 5.35
CA ARG A 3 13.68 -11.25 4.43
C ARG A 3 14.55 -10.21 5.18
N PRO A 4 15.89 -10.31 5.20
CA PRO A 4 16.73 -9.28 5.82
C PRO A 4 16.46 -7.89 5.22
N LEU A 5 16.64 -6.83 6.02
CA LEU A 5 16.57 -5.45 5.52
C LEU A 5 17.74 -5.20 4.56
N PRO A 6 17.54 -4.37 3.51
CA PRO A 6 18.61 -4.07 2.56
C PRO A 6 19.74 -3.31 3.28
N LYS A 7 20.98 -3.74 3.07
CA LYS A 7 22.15 -3.13 3.73
C LYS A 7 22.62 -1.85 3.06
N ASN A 8 22.29 -1.68 1.78
CA ASN A 8 22.72 -0.57 0.96
C ASN A 8 21.72 -0.33 -0.19
N HIS A 9 21.93 0.75 -0.94
CA HIS A 9 21.05 1.16 -2.03
C HIS A 9 20.92 0.11 -3.15
N ARG A 10 21.96 -0.71 -3.41
CA ARG A 10 21.93 -1.72 -4.49
C ARG A 10 21.00 -2.90 -4.18
N GLU A 11 20.60 -3.07 -2.93
CA GLU A 11 19.67 -4.11 -2.49
C GLU A 11 18.20 -3.64 -2.46
N LYS A 12 17.97 -2.39 -2.88
CA LYS A 12 16.63 -1.79 -3.03
C LYS A 12 16.14 -1.95 -4.47
N PHE A 13 14.85 -1.69 -4.67
CA PHE A 13 14.16 -1.90 -5.93
C PHE A 13 13.51 -0.62 -6.45
N ASP A 14 13.43 -0.49 -7.77
CA ASP A 14 12.61 0.52 -8.43
C ASP A 14 11.12 0.21 -8.34
N ILE A 15 10.75 -1.08 -8.32
CA ILE A 15 9.36 -1.51 -8.21
C ILE A 15 9.21 -2.75 -7.33
N ILE A 16 8.15 -2.77 -6.54
CA ILE A 16 7.66 -3.95 -5.83
C ILE A 16 6.28 -4.30 -6.36
N SER A 17 6.05 -5.58 -6.63
CA SER A 17 4.74 -6.10 -7.06
C SER A 17 4.13 -6.98 -5.98
N LEU A 18 3.00 -6.54 -5.42
CA LEU A 18 2.16 -7.29 -4.49
C LEU A 18 0.90 -7.75 -5.21
N SER A 19 1.05 -8.71 -6.12
CA SER A 19 -0.08 -9.26 -6.87
C SER A 19 -0.77 -10.38 -6.08
N LEU A 20 -1.97 -10.09 -5.57
CA LEU A 20 -2.76 -11.03 -4.76
C LEU A 20 -2.01 -11.58 -3.53
N VAL A 21 -1.07 -10.81 -2.97
CA VAL A 21 -0.29 -11.21 -1.79
C VAL A 21 -0.92 -10.68 -0.51
N LEU A 22 -1.26 -9.38 -0.49
CA LEU A 22 -1.73 -8.69 0.70
C LEU A 22 -3.03 -9.29 1.26
N ASN A 23 -3.90 -9.83 0.39
CA ASN A 23 -5.14 -10.49 0.78
C ASN A 23 -4.95 -11.85 1.48
N PHE A 24 -3.78 -12.49 1.36
CA PHE A 24 -3.47 -13.74 2.09
C PHE A 24 -2.82 -13.51 3.45
N VAL A 25 -2.40 -12.29 3.75
CA VAL A 25 -1.92 -11.96 5.09
C VAL A 25 -3.09 -12.08 6.07
N PRO A 26 -2.99 -12.88 7.14
CA PRO A 26 -4.14 -13.29 7.93
C PRO A 26 -4.73 -12.14 8.75
N ASP A 27 -3.90 -11.32 9.37
CA ASP A 27 -4.35 -10.26 10.27
C ASP A 27 -4.27 -8.85 9.64
N PRO A 28 -5.21 -7.94 9.96
CA PRO A 28 -5.24 -6.59 9.41
C PRO A 28 -4.00 -5.74 9.70
N LYS A 29 -3.35 -5.97 10.85
CA LYS A 29 -2.17 -5.20 11.25
C LYS A 29 -0.96 -5.60 10.41
N SER A 30 -0.72 -6.89 10.21
CA SER A 30 0.35 -7.40 9.37
C SER A 30 0.20 -7.00 7.91
N ARG A 31 -1.03 -6.75 7.43
CA ARG A 31 -1.25 -6.14 6.11
C ARG A 31 -0.70 -4.71 6.06
N GLY A 32 -0.99 -3.91 7.07
CA GLY A 32 -0.41 -2.57 7.21
C GLY A 32 1.11 -2.62 7.37
N ASP A 33 1.62 -3.51 8.21
CA ASP A 33 3.06 -3.72 8.41
C ASP A 33 3.74 -4.15 7.09
N MET A 34 3.07 -4.95 6.24
CA MET A 34 3.56 -5.31 4.91
C MET A 34 3.65 -4.11 3.97
N LEU A 35 2.61 -3.27 3.91
CA LEU A 35 2.60 -2.04 3.11
C LEU A 35 3.64 -1.03 3.60
N LEU A 36 3.84 -0.93 4.92
CA LEU A 36 4.86 -0.05 5.46
C LEU A 36 6.26 -0.54 5.07
N ARG A 37 6.47 -1.86 5.14
CA ARG A 37 7.75 -2.50 4.87
C ARG A 37 8.20 -2.38 3.42
N THR A 38 7.32 -2.09 2.46
CA THR A 38 7.75 -1.84 1.08
C THR A 38 8.63 -0.58 0.98
N LEU A 39 8.48 0.39 1.89
CA LEU A 39 9.33 1.59 1.94
C LEU A 39 10.79 1.27 2.30
N ASP A 40 11.04 0.20 3.06
CA ASP A 40 12.41 -0.23 3.39
C ASP A 40 13.15 -0.76 2.16
N PHE A 41 12.41 -1.40 1.25
CA PHE A 41 12.95 -2.08 0.07
C PHE A 41 12.88 -1.25 -1.22
N LEU A 42 12.04 -0.22 -1.29
CA LEU A 42 12.05 0.70 -2.42
C LEU A 42 13.18 1.72 -2.29
N HIS A 43 13.70 2.17 -3.43
CA HIS A 43 14.56 3.35 -3.46
C HIS A 43 13.87 4.55 -2.80
N ASP A 44 14.68 5.41 -2.18
CA ASP A 44 14.22 6.70 -1.69
C ASP A 44 14.18 7.65 -2.90
N PRO A 45 13.03 8.27 -3.21
CA PRO A 45 12.93 9.20 -4.33
C PRO A 45 13.69 10.51 -4.10
N SER A 46 14.13 10.82 -2.87
CA SER A 46 14.94 11.99 -2.59
C SER A 46 16.31 11.90 -3.28
N GLY A 47 16.73 12.99 -3.92
CA GLY A 47 18.02 13.06 -4.62
C GLY A 47 18.12 12.29 -5.94
N ILE A 48 17.05 11.64 -6.42
CA ILE A 48 17.02 11.03 -7.76
C ILE A 48 16.90 12.14 -8.80
N LYS A 49 17.86 12.21 -9.74
CA LYS A 49 17.78 13.13 -10.88
C LYS A 49 16.54 12.80 -11.73
N PRO A 50 15.78 13.80 -12.22
CA PRO A 50 14.65 13.55 -13.10
C PRO A 50 15.08 12.73 -14.32
N THR A 51 14.41 11.61 -14.54
CA THR A 51 14.53 10.79 -15.75
C THR A 51 13.15 10.64 -16.38
N PRO A 52 13.03 10.20 -17.64
CA PRO A 52 11.73 9.87 -18.22
C PRO A 52 10.90 8.88 -17.37
N TRP A 53 11.57 8.04 -16.58
CA TRP A 53 10.97 7.04 -15.71
C TRP A 53 10.64 7.53 -14.29
N SER A 54 11.08 8.75 -13.95
CA SER A 54 10.83 9.35 -12.62
C SER A 54 9.34 9.59 -12.34
N THR A 55 8.48 9.55 -13.35
CA THR A 55 7.01 9.59 -13.20
C THR A 55 6.43 8.28 -12.70
N LEU A 56 7.14 7.16 -12.85
CA LEU A 56 6.67 5.81 -12.52
C LEU A 56 7.44 5.16 -11.36
N PHE A 57 8.70 5.53 -11.13
CA PHE A 57 9.54 4.91 -10.11
C PHE A 57 10.03 5.91 -9.05
N PRO A 58 10.29 5.44 -7.82
CA PRO A 58 10.04 4.08 -7.33
C PRO A 58 8.55 3.83 -7.06
N SER A 59 8.05 2.62 -7.33
CA SER A 59 6.61 2.30 -7.23
C SER A 59 6.27 0.97 -6.56
N LEU A 60 5.01 0.89 -6.15
CA LEU A 60 4.35 -0.32 -5.68
C LEU A 60 3.18 -0.63 -6.62
N PHE A 61 3.21 -1.80 -7.24
CA PHE A 61 2.06 -2.35 -7.94
C PHE A 61 1.29 -3.26 -6.98
N LEU A 62 0.01 -2.97 -6.75
CA LEU A 62 -0.85 -3.69 -5.82
C LEU A 62 -2.06 -4.27 -6.54
N VAL A 63 -2.29 -5.56 -6.39
CA VAL A 63 -3.49 -6.25 -6.90
C VAL A 63 -4.24 -6.88 -5.74
N LEU A 64 -5.54 -6.61 -5.65
CA LEU A 64 -6.44 -7.18 -4.66
C LEU A 64 -7.67 -7.80 -5.34
N PRO A 65 -8.33 -8.79 -4.73
CA PRO A 65 -9.70 -9.14 -5.10
C PRO A 65 -10.59 -7.91 -5.01
N ALA A 66 -11.41 -7.66 -6.02
CA ALA A 66 -12.31 -6.51 -6.06
C ALA A 66 -13.20 -6.37 -4.81
N PRO A 67 -13.72 -7.47 -4.22
CA PRO A 67 -14.47 -7.40 -2.96
C PRO A 67 -13.71 -6.80 -1.77
N CYS A 68 -12.37 -6.80 -1.76
CA CYS A 68 -11.58 -6.20 -0.70
C CYS A 68 -11.85 -4.70 -0.54
N VAL A 69 -12.17 -4.00 -1.63
CA VAL A 69 -12.45 -2.55 -1.60
C VAL A 69 -13.92 -2.24 -1.95
N LEU A 70 -14.54 -3.04 -2.83
CA LEU A 70 -15.92 -2.81 -3.27
C LEU A 70 -16.96 -3.40 -2.31
N ASN A 71 -16.63 -4.47 -1.58
CA ASN A 71 -17.59 -5.20 -0.73
C ASN A 71 -17.06 -5.54 0.68
N SER A 72 -16.17 -4.70 1.22
CA SER A 72 -15.71 -4.83 2.61
C SER A 72 -16.52 -3.94 3.57
N ARG A 73 -16.70 -4.42 4.80
CA ARG A 73 -17.24 -3.68 5.95
C ARG A 73 -16.29 -2.58 6.45
N TYR A 74 -14.97 -2.78 6.30
CA TYR A 74 -13.93 -1.98 6.95
C TYR A 74 -13.01 -1.24 5.97
N MET A 75 -13.19 -1.47 4.67
CA MET A 75 -12.27 -1.02 3.63
C MET A 75 -13.01 -0.58 2.38
N ASP A 76 -12.60 0.56 1.83
CA ASP A 76 -12.98 1.03 0.51
C ASP A 76 -11.79 1.70 -0.19
N GLU A 77 -11.95 2.09 -1.45
CA GLU A 77 -10.87 2.70 -2.22
C GLU A 77 -10.43 4.05 -1.62
N ALA A 78 -11.36 4.85 -1.11
CA ALA A 78 -11.06 6.14 -0.49
C ALA A 78 -10.17 5.96 0.75
N LYS A 79 -10.53 5.04 1.65
CA LYS A 79 -9.73 4.73 2.84
C LYS A 79 -8.40 4.07 2.47
N LEU A 80 -8.34 3.24 1.41
CA LEU A 80 -7.07 2.70 0.90
C LEU A 80 -6.17 3.82 0.39
N LYS A 81 -6.70 4.75 -0.40
CA LYS A 81 -5.96 5.92 -0.91
C LYS A 81 -5.43 6.79 0.23
N ALA A 82 -6.22 7.04 1.27
CA ALA A 82 -5.79 7.77 2.45
C ALA A 82 -4.67 7.05 3.23
N MET A 83 -4.79 5.73 3.41
CA MET A 83 -3.74 4.90 4.02
C MET A 83 -2.43 4.99 3.24
N MET A 84 -2.48 4.77 1.93
CA MET A 84 -1.32 4.83 1.05
C MET A 84 -0.69 6.23 1.06
N ALA A 85 -1.51 7.28 1.04
CA ALA A 85 -1.02 8.66 1.14
C ALA A 85 -0.23 8.91 2.44
N SER A 86 -0.70 8.37 3.58
CA SER A 86 0.01 8.47 4.88
C SER A 86 1.32 7.68 4.95
N LEU A 87 1.53 6.77 3.99
CA LEU A 87 2.76 5.99 3.80
C LEU A 87 3.64 6.56 2.69
N ASP A 88 3.46 7.85 2.35
CA ASP A 88 4.19 8.52 1.28
C ASP A 88 3.99 7.87 -0.10
N TYR A 89 2.83 7.30 -0.37
CA TYR A 89 2.47 6.86 -1.72
C TYR A 89 1.48 7.82 -2.38
N GLU A 90 1.47 7.82 -3.71
CA GLU A 90 0.52 8.53 -4.56
C GLU A 90 -0.02 7.57 -5.61
N MET A 91 -1.33 7.58 -5.84
CA MET A 91 -1.94 6.75 -6.88
C MET A 91 -1.65 7.36 -8.25
N ILE A 92 -0.94 6.63 -9.09
CA ILE A 92 -0.69 7.02 -10.49
C ILE A 92 -1.82 6.53 -11.38
N GLU A 93 -2.20 5.26 -11.22
CA GLU A 93 -3.23 4.64 -12.04
C GLU A 93 -3.98 3.58 -11.25
N SER A 94 -5.24 3.36 -11.62
CA SER A 94 -6.03 2.25 -11.11
C SER A 94 -6.89 1.64 -12.22
N LYS A 95 -7.15 0.35 -12.09
CA LYS A 95 -8.08 -0.36 -12.96
C LYS A 95 -8.92 -1.30 -12.12
N ILE A 96 -10.22 -1.27 -12.30
CA ILE A 96 -11.16 -2.19 -11.68
C ILE A 96 -11.72 -3.12 -12.74
N THR A 97 -11.75 -4.40 -12.42
CA THR A 97 -12.42 -5.45 -13.20
C THR A 97 -13.47 -6.11 -12.32
N GLN A 98 -14.23 -7.05 -12.88
CA GLN A 98 -15.22 -7.80 -12.12
C GLN A 98 -14.63 -8.54 -10.91
N LYS A 99 -13.38 -9.04 -11.02
CA LYS A 99 -12.76 -9.89 -9.98
C LYS A 99 -11.63 -9.21 -9.23
N LEU A 100 -10.95 -8.24 -9.84
CA LEU A 100 -9.69 -7.69 -9.34
C LEU A 100 -9.69 -6.16 -9.43
N VAL A 101 -9.02 -5.53 -8.47
CA VAL A 101 -8.55 -4.15 -8.57
C VAL A 101 -7.04 -4.13 -8.70
N TYR A 102 -6.55 -3.24 -9.55
CA TYR A 102 -5.14 -3.00 -9.82
C TYR A 102 -4.83 -1.55 -9.48
N TYR A 103 -3.71 -1.33 -8.80
CA TYR A 103 -3.23 -0.02 -8.45
C TYR A 103 -1.75 0.09 -8.75
N LEU A 104 -1.35 1.20 -9.37
CA LEU A 104 0.03 1.63 -9.44
C LEU A 104 0.21 2.82 -8.50
N TRP A 105 1.08 2.65 -7.51
CA TRP A 105 1.41 3.68 -6.54
C TRP A 105 2.85 4.12 -6.73
N LYS A 106 3.11 5.42 -6.81
CA LYS A 106 4.46 5.96 -6.77
C LYS A 106 4.81 6.37 -5.34
N ARG A 107 6.03 6.06 -4.90
CA ARG A 107 6.57 6.55 -3.64
C ARG A 107 6.98 8.01 -3.80
N ARG A 108 6.57 8.83 -2.83
CA ARG A 108 6.90 10.23 -2.66
C ARG A 108 8.07 10.38 -1.68
N PRO A 109 8.80 11.50 -1.70
CA PRO A 109 9.76 11.83 -0.65
C PRO A 109 9.09 11.75 0.73
N HIS A 110 9.83 11.24 1.71
CA HIS A 110 9.30 11.05 3.05
C HIS A 110 8.91 12.39 3.68
N ILE A 111 7.68 12.49 4.17
CA ILE A 111 7.22 13.64 4.96
C ILE A 111 7.20 13.23 6.44
N PRO A 112 8.08 13.80 7.29
CA PRO A 112 8.08 13.51 8.71
C PRO A 112 6.69 13.78 9.34
N ASN A 113 6.29 12.93 10.28
CA ASN A 113 5.02 13.05 11.03
C ASN A 113 3.73 12.97 10.20
N ALA A 114 3.78 12.60 8.92
CA ALA A 114 2.59 12.43 8.09
C ALA A 114 1.85 11.09 8.28
N ARG A 115 2.45 10.13 9.01
CA ARG A 115 1.85 8.81 9.23
C ARG A 115 0.69 8.91 10.22
N MET A 116 -0.49 8.53 9.76
CA MET A 116 -1.72 8.55 10.54
C MET A 116 -2.11 7.14 11.02
N ASP A 117 -2.86 7.09 12.12
CA ASP A 117 -3.52 5.87 12.57
C ASP A 117 -4.72 5.53 11.68
N PHE A 118 -4.79 4.27 11.25
CA PHE A 118 -5.96 3.72 10.58
C PHE A 118 -6.44 2.47 11.31
N ALA A 119 -7.43 2.67 12.19
CA ALA A 119 -8.06 1.56 12.91
C ALA A 119 -9.04 0.76 12.03
N LYS A 120 -9.37 -0.45 12.49
CA LYS A 120 -10.45 -1.28 11.96
C LYS A 120 -11.81 -0.72 12.38
N LYS A 121 -12.17 0.46 11.85
CA LYS A 121 -13.48 1.08 12.00
C LYS A 121 -14.41 0.62 10.87
N GLU A 122 -15.63 0.24 11.23
CA GLU A 122 -16.68 -0.09 10.26
C GLU A 122 -17.02 1.15 9.43
N LEU A 123 -17.02 1.00 8.11
CA LEU A 123 -17.38 2.05 7.16
C LEU A 123 -18.76 1.83 6.57
N ARG A 124 -19.12 0.55 6.35
CA ARG A 124 -20.35 0.17 5.67
C ARG A 124 -20.98 -1.02 6.39
N PRO A 125 -22.19 -0.88 6.96
CA PRO A 125 -22.89 -2.02 7.55
C PRO A 125 -23.36 -2.99 6.47
N GLY A 126 -23.70 -4.22 6.88
CA GLY A 126 -24.35 -5.21 6.02
C GLY A 126 -23.78 -6.63 6.18
N ALA A 127 -24.68 -7.61 6.28
CA ALA A 127 -24.34 -9.02 6.51
C ALA A 127 -23.62 -9.68 5.31
N SER A 128 -23.90 -9.23 4.08
CA SER A 128 -23.28 -9.75 2.84
C SER A 128 -21.88 -9.20 2.56
N ARG A 129 -21.36 -8.31 3.41
CA ARG A 129 -20.03 -7.70 3.26
C ARG A 129 -18.95 -8.54 3.93
N ASN A 130 -17.81 -8.67 3.25
CA ASN A 130 -16.64 -9.35 3.81
C ASN A 130 -15.94 -8.48 4.86
N ASN A 131 -15.01 -9.09 5.59
CA ASN A 131 -14.29 -8.47 6.71
C ASN A 131 -12.86 -8.02 6.36
N PHE A 132 -12.54 -7.85 5.07
CA PHE A 132 -11.20 -7.42 4.67
C PHE A 132 -10.88 -6.05 5.28
N ALA A 133 -9.73 -5.93 5.93
CA ALA A 133 -9.32 -4.71 6.61
C ALA A 133 -7.80 -4.60 6.57
N ILE A 134 -7.32 -3.37 6.51
CA ILE A 134 -5.92 -3.00 6.73
C ILE A 134 -5.89 -2.08 7.94
N VAL A 135 -4.91 -2.27 8.82
CA VAL A 135 -4.70 -1.44 10.00
C VAL A 135 -3.27 -0.92 9.97
N ILE A 136 -3.12 0.40 10.10
CA ILE A 136 -1.82 1.07 10.20
C ILE A 136 -1.79 1.78 11.55
N LYS A 137 -0.67 1.64 12.27
CA LYS A 137 -0.38 2.48 13.44
C LYS A 137 0.49 3.66 13.02
N GLY A 138 0.17 4.84 13.54
CA GLY A 138 0.95 6.06 13.42
C GLY A 138 2.36 5.88 14.00
N ALA A 139 3.26 6.78 13.63
CA ALA A 139 4.51 6.92 14.34
C ALA A 139 4.18 7.65 15.66
N GLY A 140 4.15 6.91 16.77
CA GLY A 140 4.04 7.52 18.10
C GLY A 140 5.30 8.29 18.47
#